data_AF-A0A959L3W3-F1
#
_entry.id   AF-A0A959L3W3-F1
#
_cell.length_a   1.000
_cell.length_b   1.000
_cell.length_c   1.000
_cell.angle_alpha   90.00
_cell.angle_beta   90.00
_cell.angle_gamma   90.00
#
_symmetry.space_group_name_H-M   'P 1'
#
loop_
_entity.id
_entity.type
_entity.pdbx_description
1 polymer ?
#
loop_
_entity_poly.entity_id
_entity_poly.type
_entity_poly.pdbx_seq_one_letter_code
_entity_poly.pdbx_strand_id
1 'polypeptide(L)'
;MKIINFLIPILLVSASIKAQPITADYGKISSTINQIGPDLVVTNVKVPYIPPYLRLYAGNTIKVPVEVTIQNKGNDLARNGFGIYTVLKFNGKKADGETIPRLQPGQSQTFKMLALVSSTFNGRYIKLTATVDPPGGGHIPESSAPKGGLIQETNENNNTKTVNIKLPVFQRVNPKNLD
;
A
#
# COMPACT_ATOMS: atom_id res chain seq x y z
N MET A 1 6.26 87.68 -26.20
CA MET A 1 6.32 86.38 -25.49
C MET A 1 6.86 85.33 -26.47
N LYS A 2 8.05 84.79 -26.21
CA LYS A 2 8.69 83.73 -27.03
C LYS A 2 8.41 82.38 -26.35
N ILE A 3 7.72 81.48 -27.03
CA ILE A 3 7.52 80.09 -26.60
C ILE A 3 8.71 79.30 -27.15
N ILE A 4 9.53 78.74 -26.25
CA ILE A 4 10.66 77.88 -26.59
C ILE A 4 10.15 76.43 -26.55
N ASN A 5 10.07 75.79 -27.72
CA ASN A 5 9.81 74.36 -27.86
C ASN A 5 11.07 73.59 -27.43
N PHE A 6 10.99 72.85 -26.33
CA PHE A 6 11.98 71.84 -25.97
C PHE A 6 11.58 70.49 -26.57
N LEU A 7 12.19 70.10 -27.68
CA LEU A 7 12.19 68.71 -28.14
C LEU A 7 13.29 67.95 -27.38
N ILE A 8 12.91 66.95 -26.59
CA ILE A 8 13.84 66.00 -25.97
C ILE A 8 13.95 64.79 -26.92
N PRO A 9 15.14 64.42 -27.42
CA PRO A 9 15.30 63.17 -28.13
C PRO A 9 15.31 62.01 -27.13
N ILE A 10 14.34 61.10 -27.22
CA ILE A 10 14.34 59.84 -26.49
C ILE A 10 15.33 58.90 -27.20
N LEU A 11 16.50 58.68 -26.57
CA LEU A 11 17.48 57.69 -27.00
C LEU A 11 16.97 56.30 -26.62
N LEU A 12 16.52 55.50 -27.59
CA LEU A 12 16.25 54.08 -27.38
C LEU A 12 17.59 53.32 -27.36
N VAL A 13 18.05 52.94 -26.16
CA VAL A 13 19.19 52.02 -26.01
C VAL A 13 18.64 50.59 -25.98
N SER A 14 18.73 49.88 -27.10
CA SER A 14 18.39 48.47 -27.20
C SER A 14 19.51 47.63 -26.57
N ALA A 15 19.46 47.41 -25.25
CA ALA A 15 20.37 46.46 -24.60
C ALA A 15 19.92 45.02 -24.94
N SER A 16 20.71 44.33 -25.78
CA SER A 16 20.54 42.89 -26.03
C SER A 16 21.03 42.13 -24.79
N ILE A 17 20.12 41.78 -23.89
CA ILE A 17 20.42 40.92 -22.74
C ILE A 17 20.52 39.49 -23.28
N LYS A 18 21.74 39.02 -23.53
CA LYS A 18 22.03 37.61 -23.76
C LYS A 18 21.65 36.87 -22.48
N ALA A 19 20.49 36.20 -22.47
CA ALA A 19 20.11 35.30 -21.40
C ALA A 19 21.16 34.20 -21.29
N GLN A 20 22.00 34.26 -20.26
CA GLN A 20 22.81 33.12 -19.88
C GLN A 20 21.86 32.07 -19.27
N PRO A 21 21.89 30.81 -19.72
CA PRO A 21 21.12 29.77 -19.06
C PRO A 21 21.63 29.67 -17.62
N ILE A 22 20.75 29.97 -16.66
CA ILE A 22 20.98 29.65 -15.26
C ILE A 22 20.92 28.13 -15.20
N THR A 23 22.09 27.48 -15.24
CA THR A 23 22.20 26.08 -14.86
C THR A 23 21.91 26.05 -13.36
N ALA A 24 20.65 25.77 -13.01
CA ALA A 24 20.29 25.50 -11.63
C ALA A 24 21.12 24.29 -11.19
N ASP A 25 22.07 24.54 -10.30
CA ASP A 25 22.71 23.49 -9.53
C ASP A 25 21.60 22.83 -8.71
N TYR A 26 21.10 21.69 -9.19
CA TYR A 26 20.27 20.77 -8.41
C TYR A 26 21.16 20.12 -7.35
N GLY A 27 21.75 20.96 -6.50
CA GLY A 27 22.28 20.54 -5.22
C GLY A 27 21.17 19.77 -4.55
N LYS A 28 21.43 18.48 -4.30
CA LYS A 28 20.56 17.55 -3.57
C LYS A 28 19.72 18.33 -2.56
N ILE A 29 18.47 18.61 -2.91
CA ILE A 29 17.48 19.00 -1.91
C ILE A 29 17.32 17.74 -1.08
N SER A 30 18.03 17.74 0.05
CA SER A 30 17.92 16.73 1.09
C SER A 30 16.44 16.46 1.31
N SER A 31 16.09 15.18 1.27
CA SER A 31 14.74 14.60 1.31
C SER A 31 14.02 14.85 2.64
N THR A 32 13.83 16.12 2.99
CA THR A 32 13.07 16.61 4.14
C THR A 32 11.97 17.54 3.66
N ILE A 33 11.39 17.27 2.48
CA ILE A 33 9.96 17.58 2.33
C ILE A 33 9.31 16.60 3.29
N ASN A 34 8.97 17.07 4.50
CA ASN A 34 8.06 16.35 5.38
C ASN A 34 6.95 15.81 4.50
N GLN A 35 6.81 14.50 4.42
CA GLN A 35 5.73 13.88 3.70
C GLN A 35 4.44 14.37 4.36
N ILE A 36 3.82 15.40 3.78
CA ILE A 36 2.52 15.94 4.18
C ILE A 36 1.51 14.94 3.61
N GLY A 37 0.77 14.27 4.48
CA GLY A 37 -0.18 13.23 4.13
C GLY A 37 -0.06 11.98 5.01
N PRO A 38 -1.08 11.10 4.97
CA PRO A 38 -1.01 9.76 5.56
C PRO A 38 -0.06 8.85 4.76
N ASP A 39 0.43 7.80 5.42
CA ASP A 39 1.26 6.74 4.81
C ASP A 39 0.89 5.39 5.44
N LEU A 40 -0.08 4.69 4.87
CA LEU A 40 -0.58 3.40 5.34
C LEU A 40 0.34 2.27 4.87
N VAL A 41 1.01 1.66 5.85
CA VAL A 41 1.97 0.60 5.61
C VAL A 41 1.50 -0.70 6.25
N VAL A 42 1.56 -1.81 5.50
CA VAL A 42 1.44 -3.13 6.11
C VAL A 42 2.78 -3.49 6.76
N THR A 43 2.87 -3.32 8.08
CA THR A 43 4.11 -3.56 8.82
C THR A 43 4.34 -5.03 9.11
N ASN A 44 3.28 -5.83 9.25
CA ASN A 44 3.38 -7.23 9.62
C ASN A 44 2.33 -8.11 8.92
N VAL A 45 2.75 -9.30 8.51
CA VAL A 45 1.89 -10.40 8.09
C VAL A 45 2.51 -11.67 8.66
N LYS A 46 1.86 -12.29 9.64
CA LYS A 46 2.37 -13.50 10.29
C LYS A 46 1.26 -14.49 10.56
N VAL A 47 1.62 -15.77 10.58
CA VAL A 47 0.75 -16.83 11.10
C VAL A 47 1.24 -17.13 12.51
N PRO A 48 0.47 -16.80 13.56
CA PRO A 48 0.93 -16.93 14.95
C PRO A 48 1.16 -18.39 15.35
N TYR A 49 0.39 -19.30 14.75
CA TYR A 49 0.53 -20.73 15.00
C TYR A 49 0.08 -21.53 13.78
N ILE A 50 0.93 -22.45 13.34
CA ILE A 50 0.54 -23.53 12.44
C ILE A 50 0.67 -24.83 13.23
N PRO A 51 -0.42 -25.60 13.40
CA PRO A 51 -0.33 -26.92 14.00
C PRO A 51 0.75 -27.76 13.29
N PRO A 52 1.74 -28.33 14.01
CA PRO A 52 2.82 -29.11 13.39
C PRO A 52 2.30 -30.36 12.67
N TYR A 53 1.10 -30.83 13.05
CA TYR A 53 0.40 -31.96 12.43
C TYR A 53 -0.90 -31.51 11.79
N LEU A 54 -0.80 -30.61 10.83
CA LEU A 54 -1.97 -30.21 10.05
C LEU A 54 -2.29 -31.30 9.01
N ARG A 55 -3.16 -32.24 9.38
CA ARG A 55 -3.66 -33.28 8.46
C ARG A 55 -4.74 -32.69 7.57
N LEU A 56 -4.40 -32.43 6.30
CA LEU A 56 -5.37 -32.13 5.26
C LEU A 56 -5.91 -33.45 4.69
N TYR A 57 -7.09 -33.85 5.16
CA TYR A 57 -7.85 -34.91 4.49
C TYR A 57 -8.37 -34.40 3.13
N ALA A 58 -8.38 -35.26 2.12
CA ALA A 58 -8.92 -34.91 0.81
C ALA A 58 -10.38 -34.41 0.95
N GLY A 59 -10.67 -33.23 0.38
CA GLY A 59 -11.98 -32.58 0.47
C GLY A 59 -12.10 -31.55 1.60
N ASN A 60 -11.19 -31.52 2.58
CA ASN A 60 -11.24 -30.54 3.67
C ASN A 60 -10.54 -29.23 3.31
N THR A 61 -11.01 -28.15 3.94
CA THR A 61 -10.39 -26.83 3.92
C THR A 61 -10.06 -26.43 5.35
N ILE A 62 -8.87 -25.87 5.55
CA ILE A 62 -8.42 -25.41 6.86
C ILE A 62 -8.39 -23.89 6.90
N LYS A 63 -8.88 -23.35 8.01
CA LYS A 63 -8.78 -21.93 8.35
C LYS A 63 -7.44 -21.71 9.05
N VAL A 64 -6.52 -21.04 8.37
CA VAL A 64 -5.24 -20.63 8.94
C VAL A 64 -5.40 -19.20 9.47
N PRO A 65 -5.24 -18.96 10.79
CA PRO A 65 -5.27 -17.61 11.33
C PRO A 65 -4.05 -16.83 10.88
N VAL A 66 -4.25 -15.59 10.47
CA VAL A 66 -3.20 -14.66 10.03
C VAL A 66 -3.37 -13.36 10.81
N GLU A 67 -2.29 -12.89 11.43
CA GLU A 67 -2.24 -11.56 12.01
C GLU A 67 -1.66 -10.59 10.99
N VAL A 68 -2.43 -9.57 10.65
CA VAL A 68 -2.01 -8.47 9.76
C VAL A 68 -1.97 -7.20 10.58
N THR A 69 -0.83 -6.51 10.58
CA THR A 69 -0.69 -5.21 11.23
C THR A 69 -0.48 -4.14 10.17
N ILE A 70 -1.29 -3.09 10.25
CA ILE A 70 -1.15 -1.86 9.46
C ILE A 70 -0.72 -0.73 10.37
N GLN A 71 -0.01 0.26 9.82
CA GLN A 71 0.41 1.46 10.54
C GLN A 71 0.27 2.67 9.62
N ASN A 72 -0.18 3.80 10.16
CA ASN A 72 -0.02 5.08 9.48
C ASN A 72 1.34 5.69 9.89
N LYS A 73 2.32 5.66 8.99
CA LYS A 73 3.66 6.26 9.19
C LYS A 73 3.74 7.71 8.72
N GLY A 74 2.66 8.21 8.13
CA GLY A 74 2.57 9.59 7.67
C GLY A 74 2.30 10.54 8.82
N ASN A 75 2.26 11.82 8.49
CA ASN A 75 2.04 12.88 9.47
C ASN A 75 0.58 13.31 9.59
N ASP A 76 -0.29 12.84 8.69
CA ASP A 76 -1.71 13.19 8.68
C ASP A 76 -2.62 12.00 8.97
N LEU A 77 -3.87 12.29 9.37
CA LEU A 77 -4.92 11.31 9.61
C LEU A 77 -5.30 10.57 8.31
N ALA A 78 -5.21 9.24 8.33
CA ALA A 78 -5.80 8.41 7.29
C ALA A 78 -7.30 8.22 7.58
N ARG A 79 -8.16 8.65 6.66
CA ARG A 79 -9.61 8.41 6.68
C ARG A 79 -10.22 8.62 5.30
N ASN A 80 -11.32 7.95 5.02
CA ASN A 80 -12.21 8.26 3.90
C ASN A 80 -13.68 7.99 4.33
N GLY A 81 -14.66 8.27 3.45
CA GLY A 81 -16.08 8.07 3.74
C GLY A 81 -16.55 6.61 3.84
N PHE A 82 -15.72 5.65 3.43
CA PHE A 82 -15.98 4.21 3.40
C PHE A 82 -15.13 3.41 4.40
N GLY A 83 -14.18 4.06 5.07
CA GLY A 83 -13.17 3.44 5.92
C GLY A 83 -11.91 3.00 5.17
N ILE A 84 -10.87 2.70 5.94
CA ILE A 84 -9.61 2.11 5.48
C ILE A 84 -9.83 0.61 5.36
N TYR A 85 -9.85 0.10 4.14
CA TYR A 85 -10.04 -1.32 3.87
C TYR A 85 -8.70 -2.06 3.82
N THR A 86 -8.58 -3.19 4.51
CA THR A 86 -7.42 -4.07 4.46
C THR A 86 -7.84 -5.43 3.93
N VAL A 87 -7.13 -5.94 2.92
CA VAL A 87 -7.43 -7.24 2.29
C VAL A 87 -6.30 -8.21 2.52
N LEU A 88 -6.64 -9.44 2.88
CA LEU A 88 -5.75 -10.58 2.85
C LEU A 88 -6.02 -11.41 1.58
N LYS A 89 -4.98 -11.69 0.82
CA LYS A 89 -4.99 -12.61 -0.33
C LYS A 89 -4.18 -13.87 -0.02
N PHE A 90 -4.74 -15.02 -0.37
CA PHE A 90 -4.10 -16.33 -0.37
C PHE A 90 -3.81 -16.76 -1.80
N ASN A 91 -2.53 -16.92 -2.17
CA ASN A 91 -2.10 -17.26 -3.52
C ASN A 91 -2.76 -16.40 -4.62
N GLY A 92 -2.87 -15.09 -4.35
CA GLY A 92 -3.45 -14.10 -5.27
C GLY A 92 -4.97 -13.97 -5.23
N LYS A 93 -5.69 -14.87 -4.55
CA LYS A 93 -7.16 -14.78 -4.38
C LYS A 93 -7.50 -14.13 -3.05
N LYS A 94 -8.51 -13.27 -3.03
CA LYS A 94 -9.04 -12.69 -1.78
C LYS A 94 -9.46 -13.83 -0.84
N ALA A 95 -8.94 -13.78 0.38
CA ALA A 95 -9.24 -14.73 1.45
C ALA A 95 -10.14 -14.08 2.51
N ASP A 96 -9.80 -12.86 2.92
CA ASP A 96 -10.50 -12.13 3.98
C ASP A 96 -10.30 -10.61 3.84
N GLY A 97 -11.05 -9.80 4.58
CA GLY A 97 -10.92 -8.35 4.58
C GLY A 97 -11.52 -7.69 5.82
N GLU A 98 -10.87 -6.62 6.29
CA GLU A 98 -11.24 -5.87 7.48
C GLU A 98 -11.28 -4.38 7.20
N THR A 99 -12.16 -3.63 7.89
CA THR A 99 -12.30 -2.18 7.69
C THR A 99 -12.20 -1.45 9.02
N ILE A 100 -11.47 -0.34 9.04
CA ILE A 100 -11.48 0.60 10.17
C ILE A 100 -11.87 2.00 9.71
N PRO A 101 -12.50 2.81 10.56
CA PRO A 101 -12.97 4.14 10.14
C PRO A 101 -11.82 5.12 9.89
N ARG A 102 -10.72 5.03 10.64
CA ARG A 102 -9.59 5.97 10.58
C ARG A 102 -8.35 5.41 11.28
N LEU A 103 -7.17 5.97 10.98
CA LEU A 103 -5.92 5.64 11.65
C LEU A 103 -5.06 6.92 11.83
N GLN A 104 -4.79 7.30 13.08
CA GLN A 104 -4.01 8.53 13.38
C GLN A 104 -2.52 8.35 13.00
N PRO A 105 -1.78 9.45 12.81
CA PRO A 105 -0.32 9.42 12.65
C PRO A 105 0.36 8.57 13.73
N GLY A 106 1.27 7.69 13.32
CA GLY A 106 2.01 6.77 14.18
C GLY A 106 1.22 5.56 14.70
N GLN A 107 -0.11 5.56 14.62
CA GLN A 107 -0.92 4.46 15.15
C GLN A 107 -0.83 3.21 14.30
N SER A 108 -0.91 2.06 14.98
CA SER A 108 -1.00 0.74 14.36
C SER A 108 -2.28 0.03 14.74
N GLN A 109 -2.82 -0.76 13.83
CA GLN A 109 -3.95 -1.65 14.07
C GLN A 109 -3.57 -3.06 13.63
N THR A 110 -3.90 -4.06 14.46
CA THR A 110 -3.73 -5.48 14.12
C THR A 110 -5.08 -6.15 13.95
N PHE A 111 -5.19 -6.94 12.89
CA PHE A 111 -6.36 -7.74 12.54
C PHE A 111 -6.05 -9.22 12.65
N LYS A 112 -7.05 -10.00 13.08
CA LYS A 112 -7.02 -11.47 12.99
C LYS A 112 -7.86 -11.87 11.79
N MET A 113 -7.20 -12.24 10.71
CA MET A 113 -7.82 -12.61 9.43
C MET A 113 -7.66 -14.10 9.17
N LEU A 114 -8.43 -14.65 8.24
CA LEU A 114 -8.40 -16.07 7.92
C LEU A 114 -7.96 -16.34 6.47
N ALA A 115 -7.01 -17.26 6.30
CA ALA A 115 -6.69 -17.84 5.01
C ALA A 115 -7.28 -19.25 4.89
N LEU A 116 -7.96 -19.54 3.78
CA LEU A 116 -8.52 -20.86 3.49
C LEU A 116 -7.51 -21.69 2.67
N VAL A 117 -6.94 -22.72 3.30
CA VAL A 117 -6.04 -23.67 2.65
C VAL A 117 -6.82 -24.94 2.32
N SER A 118 -7.04 -25.19 1.03
CA SER A 118 -7.68 -26.43 0.57
C SER A 118 -6.73 -27.62 0.61
N SER A 119 -7.25 -28.81 0.87
CA SER A 119 -6.53 -30.09 0.76
C SER A 119 -6.01 -30.43 -0.65
N THR A 120 -6.47 -29.72 -1.68
CA THR A 120 -5.89 -29.80 -3.04
C THR A 120 -4.62 -28.97 -3.19
N PHE A 121 -4.24 -28.20 -2.16
CA PHE A 121 -3.01 -27.42 -2.15
C PHE A 121 -1.79 -28.33 -1.97
N ASN A 122 -1.08 -28.59 -3.06
CA ASN A 122 0.14 -29.41 -3.07
C ASN A 122 1.43 -28.62 -2.82
N GLY A 123 1.31 -27.32 -2.47
CA GLY A 123 2.47 -26.46 -2.23
C GLY A 123 3.08 -26.66 -0.85
N ARG A 124 4.42 -26.59 -0.76
CA ARG A 124 5.14 -26.53 0.54
C ARG A 124 5.11 -25.14 1.19
N TYR A 125 4.77 -24.11 0.41
CA TYR A 125 4.75 -22.72 0.85
C TYR A 125 3.44 -22.08 0.44
N ILE A 126 2.80 -21.36 1.35
CA ILE A 126 1.67 -20.49 1.01
C ILE A 126 2.15 -19.06 0.85
N LYS A 127 1.63 -18.38 -0.18
CA LYS A 127 1.87 -16.96 -0.39
C LYS A 127 0.71 -16.18 0.21
N LEU A 128 1.00 -15.43 1.28
CA LEU A 128 0.06 -14.48 1.86
C LEU A 128 0.46 -13.08 1.45
N THR A 129 -0.50 -12.33 0.92
CA THR A 129 -0.32 -10.93 0.55
C THR A 129 -1.39 -10.13 1.27
N ALA A 130 -0.99 -9.19 2.11
CA ALA A 130 -1.90 -8.23 2.70
C ALA A 130 -1.70 -6.87 2.03
N THR A 131 -2.79 -6.18 1.75
CA THR A 131 -2.80 -4.83 1.19
C THR A 131 -3.74 -3.97 2.01
N VAL A 132 -3.25 -2.84 2.52
CA VAL A 132 -4.07 -1.76 3.09
C VAL A 132 -4.44 -0.79 1.98
N ASP A 133 -5.65 -0.25 2.04
CA ASP A 133 -6.31 0.57 1.02
C ASP A 133 -6.06 0.09 -0.43
N PRO A 134 -6.42 -1.17 -0.75
CA PRO A 134 -6.19 -1.68 -2.10
C PRO A 134 -7.01 -0.88 -3.13
N PRO A 135 -6.51 -0.74 -4.38
CA PRO A 135 -7.30 -0.25 -5.49
C PRO A 135 -8.64 -0.99 -5.57
N GLY A 136 -9.73 -0.22 -5.54
CA GLY A 136 -11.08 -0.77 -5.57
C GLY A 136 -11.77 -0.77 -4.22
N GLY A 137 -11.02 -0.90 -3.12
CA GLY A 137 -11.53 -0.83 -1.74
C GLY A 137 -12.72 -1.76 -1.43
N GLY A 138 -13.08 -2.69 -2.33
CA GLY A 138 -14.36 -3.43 -2.28
C GLY A 138 -15.60 -2.62 -2.66
N HIS A 139 -15.48 -1.33 -2.97
CA HIS A 139 -16.60 -0.41 -3.22
C HIS A 139 -16.62 0.18 -4.63
N ILE A 140 -15.48 0.19 -5.32
CA ILE A 140 -15.37 0.55 -6.73
C ILE A 140 -14.66 -0.57 -7.49
N PRO A 141 -14.98 -0.78 -8.79
CA PRO A 141 -14.24 -1.72 -9.60
C PRO A 141 -12.74 -1.40 -9.63
N GLU A 142 -11.88 -2.41 -9.53
CA GLU A 142 -10.41 -2.24 -9.51
C GLU A 142 -9.92 -1.51 -10.78
N SER A 143 -10.58 -1.72 -11.93
CA SER A 143 -10.30 -1.04 -13.20
C SER A 143 -10.55 0.47 -13.18
N SER A 144 -11.32 0.95 -12.22
CA SER A 144 -11.74 2.35 -12.08
C SER A 144 -11.17 3.01 -10.84
N ALA A 145 -10.37 2.28 -10.06
CA ALA A 145 -9.82 2.76 -8.81
C ALA A 145 -8.49 3.49 -8.98
N PRO A 146 -8.19 4.48 -8.13
CA PRO A 146 -6.85 5.04 -8.04
C PRO A 146 -5.84 3.94 -7.65
N LYS A 147 -4.61 4.09 -8.14
CA LYS A 147 -3.51 3.12 -7.98
C LYS A 147 -3.14 2.83 -6.50
N GLY A 148 -3.57 3.69 -5.58
CA GLY A 148 -3.36 3.62 -4.13
C GLY A 148 -4.60 3.39 -3.27
N GLY A 149 -5.75 3.07 -3.88
CA GLY A 149 -7.01 3.00 -3.14
C GLY A 149 -7.75 4.33 -3.07
N LEU A 150 -8.51 4.56 -2.01
CA LEU A 150 -9.40 5.72 -1.86
C LEU A 150 -8.78 6.86 -1.06
N ILE A 151 -7.68 6.61 -0.36
CA ILE A 151 -6.90 7.58 0.40
C ILE A 151 -5.65 7.86 -0.42
N GLN A 152 -5.38 9.15 -0.66
CA GLN A 152 -4.14 9.54 -1.29
C GLN A 152 -3.04 9.53 -0.22
N GLU A 153 -2.00 8.74 -0.45
CA GLU A 153 -0.91 8.53 0.49
C GLU A 153 0.40 9.13 -0.02
N THR A 154 1.35 9.33 0.89
CA THR A 154 2.67 9.86 0.53
C THR A 154 3.53 8.82 -0.18
N ASN A 155 3.22 7.52 -0.02
CA ASN A 155 3.90 6.44 -0.72
C ASN A 155 3.01 5.21 -0.97
N GLU A 156 2.37 5.17 -2.13
CA GLU A 156 1.50 4.06 -2.55
C GLU A 156 2.21 2.70 -2.78
N ASN A 157 3.54 2.63 -2.64
CA ASN A 157 4.30 1.41 -2.89
C ASN A 157 4.53 0.56 -1.63
N ASN A 158 4.16 1.05 -0.44
CA ASN A 158 4.38 0.35 0.82
C ASN A 158 3.09 -0.22 1.46
N ASN A 159 1.95 -0.01 0.81
CA ASN A 159 0.63 -0.44 1.28
C ASN A 159 0.46 -1.97 1.15
N THR A 160 1.39 -2.67 0.47
CA THR A 160 1.33 -4.11 0.26
C THR A 160 2.54 -4.83 0.85
N LYS A 161 2.28 -5.91 1.59
CA LYS A 161 3.32 -6.83 2.08
C LYS A 161 2.99 -8.27 1.71
N THR A 162 3.99 -8.97 1.20
CA THR A 162 3.88 -10.40 0.84
C THR A 162 4.86 -11.21 1.67
N VAL A 163 4.38 -12.33 2.22
CA VAL A 163 5.19 -13.31 2.94
C VAL A 163 4.93 -14.72 2.38
N ASN A 164 5.99 -15.51 2.28
CA ASN A 164 5.90 -16.93 1.95
C ASN A 164 6.07 -17.72 3.24
N ILE A 165 5.05 -18.49 3.61
CA ILE A 165 5.06 -19.27 4.85
C ILE A 165 5.18 -20.73 4.49
N LYS A 166 6.22 -21.38 5.01
CA LYS A 166 6.41 -22.82 4.87
C LYS A 166 5.35 -23.54 5.70
N LEU A 167 4.58 -24.40 5.05
CA LEU A 167 3.66 -25.28 5.77
C LEU A 167 4.39 -26.55 6.21
N PRO A 168 4.08 -27.09 7.41
CA PRO A 168 4.58 -28.38 7.81
C PRO A 168 4.12 -29.45 6.81
N VAL A 169 4.93 -30.50 6.66
CA VAL A 169 4.73 -31.52 5.62
C VAL A 169 3.32 -32.10 5.73
N PHE A 170 2.56 -31.96 4.65
CA PHE A 170 1.26 -32.59 4.51
C PHE A 170 1.45 -34.08 4.28
N GLN A 171 1.03 -34.90 5.23
CA GLN A 171 0.69 -36.28 4.91
C GLN A 171 -0.69 -36.27 4.26
N ARG A 172 -0.73 -36.49 2.94
CA ARG A 172 -1.96 -36.87 2.26
C ARG A 172 -2.34 -38.25 2.77
N VAL A 173 -3.22 -38.30 3.77
CA VAL A 173 -3.73 -39.57 4.27
C VAL A 173 -4.62 -40.14 3.17
N ASN A 174 -4.25 -41.30 2.63
CA ASN A 174 -5.12 -42.02 1.71
C ASN A 174 -6.38 -42.41 2.51
N PRO A 175 -7.60 -42.04 2.07
CA PRO A 175 -8.82 -42.37 2.81
C PRO A 175 -9.00 -43.89 3.03
N LYS A 176 -8.33 -44.73 2.22
CA LYS A 176 -8.28 -46.19 2.39
C LYS A 176 -7.42 -46.68 3.57
N ASN A 177 -6.67 -45.80 4.23
CA ASN A 177 -5.79 -46.12 5.36
C ASN A 177 -6.36 -45.57 6.68
N LEU A 178 -7.68 -45.34 6.76
CA LEU A 178 -8.37 -44.88 7.97
C LEU A 178 -9.01 -46.03 8.79
N ASP A 179 -8.66 -47.28 8.47
CA ASP A 179 -9.04 -48.48 9.21
C ASP A 179 -7.92 -48.91 10.18
#